data_AF-A0A7V9RM65-F1
#
_entry.id   AF-A0A7V9RM65-F1
#
_cell.length_a   1.000
_cell.length_b   1.000
_cell.length_c   1.000
_cell.angle_alpha   90.00
_cell.angle_beta   90.00
_cell.angle_gamma   90.00
#
_symmetry.space_group_name_H-M   'P 1'
#
loop_
_entity.id
_entity.type
_entity.pdbx_description
1 polymer ?
#
loop_
_entity_poly.entity_id
_entity_poly.type
_entity_poly.pdbx_seq_one_letter_code
_entity_poly.pdbx_strand_id
1 'polypeptide(L)'
;MKTIAGIDADGDGVRDDVQRYIAENWGHSERAIRALTNIAKARQAAVIAGDSVSREEAQALAQPMLNAGSCYILAGDQALKDTQALQKVAYKVMNTPERFKRGRDFEYKAGHTVYPLNQASTPQICGFDPAALPN
;
A
#
# COMPACT_ATOMS: atom_id res chain seq x y z
N MET A 1 11.69 19.85 -10.01
CA MET A 1 10.91 20.10 -8.77
C MET A 1 10.42 18.75 -8.26
N LYS A 2 10.66 18.39 -6.99
CA LYS A 2 10.23 17.09 -6.42
C LYS A 2 8.93 17.34 -5.65
N THR A 3 7.80 16.83 -6.17
CA THR A 3 6.50 16.95 -5.51
C THR A 3 6.32 15.85 -4.46
N ILE A 4 5.36 16.05 -3.56
CA ILE A 4 4.97 15.03 -2.58
C ILE A 4 4.51 13.74 -3.27
N ALA A 5 3.65 13.88 -4.29
CA ALA A 5 3.18 12.79 -5.13
C ALA A 5 4.34 12.08 -5.84
N GLY A 6 5.36 12.82 -6.31
CA GLY A 6 6.45 12.27 -7.11
C GLY A 6 6.06 12.10 -8.58
N ILE A 7 6.87 11.32 -9.30
CA ILE A 7 6.61 10.97 -10.70
C ILE A 7 5.83 9.65 -10.71
N ASP A 8 4.71 9.66 -11.40
CA ASP A 8 3.79 8.55 -11.67
C ASP A 8 3.39 8.73 -13.14
N ALA A 9 4.16 8.11 -14.03
CA ALA A 9 4.09 8.37 -15.47
C ALA A 9 2.89 7.68 -16.15
N ASP A 10 2.45 6.53 -15.62
CA ASP A 10 1.32 5.77 -16.12
C ASP A 10 -0.01 6.10 -15.42
N GLY A 11 0.04 6.89 -14.33
CA GLY A 11 -1.14 7.35 -13.60
C GLY A 11 -1.80 6.26 -12.77
N ASP A 12 -1.08 5.18 -12.43
CA ASP A 12 -1.64 4.06 -11.68
C ASP A 12 -1.77 4.33 -10.17
N GLY A 13 -1.23 5.47 -9.70
CA GLY A 13 -1.22 5.89 -8.30
C GLY A 13 0.02 5.44 -7.54
N VAL A 14 1.01 4.83 -8.20
CA VAL A 14 2.28 4.37 -7.66
C VAL A 14 3.42 5.12 -8.33
N ARG A 15 4.40 5.59 -7.56
CA ARG A 15 5.53 6.29 -8.14
C ARG A 15 6.39 5.34 -8.94
N ASP A 16 6.93 5.81 -10.06
CA ASP A 16 7.85 5.05 -10.91
C ASP A 16 9.06 4.49 -10.11
N ASP A 17 9.55 5.24 -9.13
CA ASP A 17 10.67 4.81 -8.28
C ASP A 17 10.32 3.69 -7.31
N VAL A 18 9.04 3.57 -6.95
CA VAL A 18 8.49 2.50 -6.10
C VAL A 18 8.14 1.28 -6.96
N GLN A 19 7.50 1.47 -8.12
CA GLN A 19 7.21 0.40 -9.08
C GLN A 19 8.52 -0.30 -9.50
N ARG A 20 9.55 0.46 -9.88
CA ARG A 20 10.87 -0.09 -10.22
C ARG A 20 11.49 -0.86 -9.05
N TYR A 21 11.41 -0.33 -7.83
CA TYR A 21 11.92 -1.01 -6.63
C TYR A 21 11.21 -2.34 -6.39
N ILE A 22 9.89 -2.41 -6.58
CA ILE A 22 9.12 -3.66 -6.46
C ILE A 22 9.57 -4.67 -7.53
N ALA A 23 9.67 -4.24 -8.79
CA ALA A 23 10.10 -5.11 -9.89
C ALA A 23 11.52 -5.66 -9.70
N GLU A 24 12.46 -4.83 -9.22
CA GLU A 24 13.85 -5.26 -8.99
C GLU A 24 13.99 -6.30 -7.87
N ASN A 25 13.10 -6.30 -6.88
CA ASN A 25 13.23 -7.15 -5.68
C ASN A 25 12.26 -8.35 -5.69
N TRP A 26 11.11 -8.23 -6.35
CA TRP A 26 10.06 -9.25 -6.40
C TRP A 26 9.53 -9.52 -7.81
N GLY A 27 10.25 -9.07 -8.86
CA GLY A 27 9.86 -9.25 -10.27
C GLY A 27 9.70 -10.70 -10.73
N HIS A 28 10.18 -11.65 -9.93
CA HIS A 28 10.06 -13.10 -10.14
C HIS A 28 8.76 -13.69 -9.58
N SER A 29 7.84 -12.86 -9.05
CA SER A 29 6.54 -13.28 -8.56
C SER A 29 5.46 -12.28 -8.93
N GLU A 30 4.55 -12.66 -9.83
CA GLU A 30 3.41 -11.81 -10.19
C GLU A 30 2.50 -11.57 -8.98
N ARG A 31 2.34 -12.58 -8.10
CA ARG A 31 1.66 -12.43 -6.81
C ARG A 31 2.27 -11.32 -5.97
N ALA A 32 3.59 -11.37 -5.78
CA ALA A 32 4.31 -10.42 -4.93
C ALA A 32 4.25 -9.02 -5.52
N ILE A 33 4.44 -8.87 -6.83
CA ILE A 33 4.31 -7.58 -7.52
C ILE A 33 2.92 -7.00 -7.27
N ARG A 34 1.85 -7.77 -7.56
CA ARG A 34 0.47 -7.28 -7.42
C ARG A 34 0.14 -6.88 -5.98
N ALA A 35 0.52 -7.72 -5.01
CA ALA A 35 0.29 -7.45 -3.60
C ALA A 35 1.03 -6.18 -3.13
N LEU A 36 2.31 -6.04 -3.47
CA LEU A 36 3.13 -4.92 -3.05
C LEU A 36 2.76 -3.62 -3.76
N THR A 37 2.33 -3.66 -5.01
CA THR A 37 1.81 -2.50 -5.74
C THR A 37 0.53 -1.98 -5.08
N ASN A 38 -0.38 -2.86 -4.66
CA ASN A 38 -1.58 -2.45 -3.92
C ASN A 38 -1.22 -1.78 -2.57
N ILE A 39 -0.25 -2.32 -1.84
CA ILE A 39 0.27 -1.70 -0.62
C ILE A 39 0.87 -0.33 -0.92
N ALA A 40 1.71 -0.22 -1.96
CA ALA A 40 2.36 1.02 -2.35
C ALA A 40 1.34 2.11 -2.70
N LYS A 41 0.34 1.76 -3.52
CA LYS A 41 -0.77 2.65 -3.91
C LYS A 41 -1.53 3.17 -2.71
N ALA A 42 -1.92 2.29 -1.79
CA ALA A 42 -2.65 2.67 -0.58
C ALA A 42 -1.80 3.57 0.33
N ARG A 43 -0.50 3.29 0.47
CA ARG A 43 0.44 4.13 1.25
C ARG A 43 0.69 5.49 0.60
N GLN A 44 0.75 5.56 -0.72
CA GLN A 44 0.90 6.82 -1.45
C GLN A 44 -0.33 7.70 -1.31
N ALA A 45 -1.52 7.13 -1.39
CA ALA A 45 -2.76 7.85 -1.11
C ALA A 45 -2.75 8.49 0.28
N ALA A 46 -2.32 7.74 1.32
CA ALA A 46 -2.16 8.26 2.67
C ALA A 46 -1.15 9.42 2.76
N VAL A 47 0.00 9.31 2.09
CA VAL A 47 1.01 10.39 2.05
C VAL A 47 0.47 11.65 1.37
N ILE A 48 -0.32 11.51 0.30
CA ILE A 48 -0.93 12.64 -0.41
C ILE A 48 -2.01 13.30 0.45
N ALA A 49 -2.82 12.51 1.15
CA ALA A 49 -3.92 12.99 1.98
C ALA A 49 -3.49 13.59 3.33
N GLY A 50 -2.31 13.22 3.84
CA GLY A 50 -1.95 13.40 5.26
C GLY A 50 -2.14 14.80 5.86
N ASP A 51 -1.92 15.87 5.10
CA ASP A 51 -2.12 17.26 5.54
C ASP A 51 -3.45 17.88 5.10
N SER A 52 -4.19 17.23 4.21
CA SER A 52 -5.39 17.79 3.56
C SER A 52 -6.71 17.22 4.06
N VAL A 53 -6.69 16.11 4.80
CA VAL A 53 -7.91 15.45 5.29
C VAL A 53 -8.13 15.61 6.80
N SER A 54 -9.39 15.64 7.20
CA SER A 54 -9.85 15.55 8.59
C SER A 54 -9.62 14.14 9.18
N ARG A 55 -9.97 13.97 10.46
CA ARG A 55 -9.94 12.65 11.11
C ARG A 55 -10.97 11.71 10.45
N GLU A 56 -12.18 12.20 10.27
CA GLU A 56 -13.32 11.45 9.73
C GLU A 56 -13.05 11.04 8.27
N GLU A 57 -12.46 11.94 7.49
CA GLU A 57 -12.05 11.66 6.11
C GLU A 57 -10.91 10.63 6.06
N ALA A 58 -9.90 10.74 6.93
CA ALA A 58 -8.82 9.76 7.01
C ALA A 58 -9.33 8.35 7.37
N GLN A 59 -10.32 8.26 8.26
CA GLN A 59 -10.95 6.99 8.64
C GLN A 59 -11.72 6.37 7.46
N ALA A 60 -12.47 7.17 6.70
CA ALA A 60 -13.15 6.71 5.50
C ALA A 60 -12.16 6.22 4.42
N LEU A 61 -11.00 6.86 4.33
CA LEU A 61 -9.92 6.52 3.39
C LEU A 61 -9.02 5.37 3.87
N ALA A 62 -9.19 4.87 5.10
CA ALA A 62 -8.37 3.78 5.63
C ALA A 62 -8.79 2.41 5.10
N GLN A 63 -10.04 2.24 4.66
CA GLN A 63 -10.57 0.94 4.22
C GLN A 63 -9.77 0.33 3.04
N PRO A 64 -9.38 1.09 1.98
CA PRO A 64 -8.47 0.59 0.95
C PRO A 64 -7.12 0.08 1.48
N MET A 65 -6.58 0.70 2.54
CA MET A 65 -5.32 0.23 3.16
C MET A 65 -5.50 -1.11 3.86
N LEU A 66 -6.63 -1.29 4.56
CA LEU A 66 -6.97 -2.56 5.19
C LEU A 66 -7.16 -3.66 4.14
N ASN A 67 -7.88 -3.37 3.06
CA ASN A 67 -8.08 -4.31 1.96
C ASN A 67 -6.75 -4.72 1.31
N ALA A 68 -5.84 -3.75 1.07
CA ALA A 68 -4.51 -4.05 0.55
C ALA A 68 -3.70 -4.97 1.50
N GLY A 69 -3.80 -4.77 2.81
CA GLY A 69 -3.22 -5.66 3.82
C GLY A 69 -3.80 -7.07 3.79
N SER A 70 -5.13 -7.20 3.65
CA SER A 70 -5.78 -8.50 3.49
C SER A 70 -5.34 -9.22 2.21
N CYS A 71 -5.25 -8.50 1.08
CA CYS A 71 -4.77 -9.07 -0.18
C CYS A 71 -3.31 -9.50 -0.12
N TYR A 72 -2.47 -8.75 0.61
CA TYR A 72 -1.09 -9.14 0.87
C TYR A 72 -1.00 -10.48 1.61
N ILE A 73 -1.83 -10.68 2.64
CA ILE A 73 -1.89 -11.94 3.39
C ILE A 73 -2.37 -13.09 2.49
N LEU A 74 -3.42 -12.85 1.69
CA LEU A 74 -4.01 -13.86 0.82
C LEU A 74 -3.13 -14.25 -0.37
N ALA A 75 -2.21 -13.39 -0.81
CA ALA A 75 -1.26 -13.74 -1.87
C ALA A 75 -0.45 -15.00 -1.51
N GLY A 76 -0.24 -15.28 -0.23
CA GLY A 76 0.32 -16.54 0.26
C GLY A 76 1.76 -16.82 -0.18
N ASP A 77 2.39 -15.85 -0.84
CA ASP A 77 3.70 -15.94 -1.48
C ASP A 77 4.84 -16.04 -0.44
N GLN A 78 5.79 -16.95 -0.69
CA GLN A 78 6.90 -17.21 0.23
C GLN A 78 7.93 -16.07 0.24
N ALA A 79 8.22 -15.45 -0.91
CA ALA A 79 9.10 -14.30 -1.01
C ALA A 79 8.56 -13.10 -0.22
N LEU A 80 7.25 -12.98 -0.02
CA LEU A 80 6.65 -11.96 0.85
C LEU A 80 6.82 -12.26 2.35
N LYS A 81 6.82 -13.53 2.75
CA LYS A 81 6.91 -13.95 4.18
C LYS A 81 8.30 -13.71 4.76
N ASP A 82 9.34 -13.98 3.98
CA ASP A 82 10.71 -14.03 4.51
C ASP A 82 11.49 -12.71 4.38
N THR A 83 10.91 -11.67 3.79
CA THR A 83 11.69 -10.50 3.34
C THR A 83 11.30 -9.16 3.98
N GLN A 84 10.33 -9.12 4.89
CA GLN A 84 9.73 -7.88 5.40
C GLN A 84 9.28 -6.95 4.25
N ALA A 85 8.75 -7.54 3.17
CA ALA A 85 8.46 -6.84 1.92
C ALA A 85 7.52 -5.65 2.11
N LEU A 86 6.46 -5.84 2.92
CA LEU A 86 5.52 -4.79 3.26
C LEU A 86 6.21 -3.56 3.88
N GLN A 87 7.07 -3.76 4.88
CA GLN A 87 7.80 -2.67 5.54
C GLN A 87 8.74 -1.98 4.56
N LYS A 88 9.50 -2.74 3.77
CA LYS A 88 10.44 -2.20 2.77
C LYS A 88 9.73 -1.31 1.76
N VAL A 89 8.60 -1.75 1.22
CA VAL A 89 7.80 -0.96 0.28
C VAL A 89 7.19 0.26 0.96
N ALA A 90 6.66 0.14 2.17
CA ALA A 90 6.13 1.29 2.91
C ALA A 90 7.22 2.36 3.16
N TYR A 91 8.43 1.97 3.55
CA TYR A 91 9.55 2.90 3.72
C TYR A 91 10.02 3.49 2.39
N LYS A 92 10.01 2.71 1.30
CA LYS A 92 10.29 3.24 -0.03
C LYS A 92 9.28 4.31 -0.43
N VAL A 93 8.00 4.11 -0.13
CA VAL A 93 6.95 5.11 -0.35
C VAL A 93 7.21 6.38 0.47
N MET A 94 7.62 6.24 1.72
CA MET A 94 7.82 7.35 2.68
C MET A 94 9.26 7.89 2.74
N ASN A 95 10.08 7.67 1.69
CA ASN A 95 11.54 7.86 1.66
C ASN A 95 12.08 9.31 1.75
N THR A 96 11.31 10.25 2.25
CA THR A 96 11.76 11.63 2.52
C THR A 96 11.13 12.12 3.83
N PRO A 97 11.76 13.07 4.55
CA PRO A 97 11.20 13.59 5.80
C PRO A 97 9.75 14.09 5.67
N GLU A 98 9.43 14.79 4.58
CA GLU A 98 8.08 15.32 4.36
C GLU A 98 7.05 14.20 4.10
N ARG A 99 7.38 13.24 3.23
CA ARG A 99 6.50 12.08 2.97
C ARG A 99 6.27 11.24 4.21
N PHE A 100 7.33 11.03 5.01
CA PHE A 100 7.22 10.32 6.27
C PHE A 100 6.29 11.04 7.23
N LYS A 101 6.48 12.36 7.43
CA LYS A 101 5.59 13.17 8.26
C LYS A 101 4.13 13.06 7.81
N ARG A 102 3.84 13.26 6.53
CA ARG A 102 2.46 13.21 6.01
C ARG A 102 1.84 11.82 6.16
N GLY A 103 2.59 10.75 5.88
CA GLY A 103 2.13 9.38 6.09
C GLY A 103 1.77 9.12 7.57
N ARG A 104 2.60 9.61 8.51
CA ARG A 104 2.35 9.50 9.95
C ARG A 104 1.16 10.35 10.42
N ASP A 105 1.00 11.55 9.88
CA ASP A 105 -0.15 12.41 10.18
C ASP A 105 -1.45 11.74 9.74
N PHE A 106 -1.47 11.13 8.55
CA PHE A 106 -2.60 10.32 8.09
C PHE A 106 -2.87 9.15 9.04
N GLU A 107 -1.86 8.34 9.36
CA GLU A 107 -2.00 7.18 10.26
C GLU A 107 -2.54 7.58 11.63
N TYR A 108 -2.11 8.72 12.18
CA TYR A 108 -2.59 9.23 13.46
C TYR A 108 -4.08 9.63 13.41
N LYS A 109 -4.50 10.26 12.30
CA LYS A 109 -5.90 10.64 12.06
C LYS A 109 -6.78 9.39 11.84
N ALA A 110 -6.34 8.47 10.99
CA ALA A 110 -7.04 7.21 10.70
C ALA A 110 -7.03 6.21 11.87
N GLY A 111 -6.11 6.38 12.83
CA GLY A 111 -6.01 5.57 14.04
C GLY A 111 -7.15 5.82 15.04
N HIS A 112 -7.13 5.07 16.13
CA HIS A 112 -8.12 5.11 17.23
C HIS A 112 -9.56 4.76 16.83
N THR A 113 -9.74 4.16 15.65
CA THR A 113 -11.02 3.62 15.17
C THR A 113 -10.98 2.10 15.21
N VAL A 114 -12.06 1.50 15.70
CA VAL A 114 -12.30 0.07 15.54
C VAL A 114 -12.89 -0.14 14.16
N TYR A 115 -12.10 -0.72 13.25
CA TYR A 115 -12.62 -1.16 11.97
C TYR A 115 -13.31 -2.50 12.16
N PRO A 116 -14.60 -2.64 11.84
CA PRO A 116 -15.26 -3.93 11.93
C PRO A 116 -14.55 -4.87 10.96
N LEU A 117 -14.04 -5.99 11.46
CA LEU A 117 -13.62 -7.14 10.66
C LEU A 117 -14.88 -7.84 10.12
N ASN A 118 -15.81 -7.11 9.52
CA ASN A 118 -17.09 -7.63 9.05
C ASN A 118 -16.97 -8.46 7.77
N GLN A 119 -15.76 -8.55 7.21
CA GLN A 119 -15.44 -9.44 6.11
C GLN A 119 -14.19 -10.22 6.51
N ALA A 120 -14.30 -11.54 6.60
CA ALA A 120 -13.12 -12.40 6.55
C ALA A 120 -12.30 -11.98 5.32
N SER A 121 -10.96 -12.04 5.40
CA SER A 121 -10.13 -11.80 4.23
C SER A 121 -10.49 -12.82 3.15
N THR A 122 -11.35 -12.44 2.22
CA THR A 122 -11.74 -13.27 1.09
C THR A 122 -11.18 -12.68 -0.21
N PRO A 123 -10.94 -13.51 -1.23
CA PRO A 123 -10.51 -13.03 -2.56
C PRO A 123 -11.38 -11.90 -3.13
N GLN A 124 -12.68 -11.87 -2.79
CA GLN A 124 -13.62 -10.85 -3.28
C GLN A 124 -13.19 -9.42 -2.88
N ILE A 125 -12.55 -9.24 -1.71
CA ILE A 125 -12.04 -7.93 -1.26
C ILE A 125 -10.95 -7.39 -2.18
N CYS A 126 -10.22 -8.30 -2.85
CA CYS A 126 -9.14 -7.96 -3.76
C CYS A 126 -9.65 -7.69 -5.19
N GLY A 127 -10.87 -8.14 -5.52
CA GLY A 127 -11.42 -8.12 -6.88
C GLY A 127 -10.80 -9.18 -7.81
N PHE A 128 -9.92 -10.04 -7.29
CA PHE A 128 -9.28 -11.17 -7.97
C PHE A 128 -8.84 -12.20 -6.92
N ASP A 129 -8.48 -13.42 -7.33
CA ASP A 129 -7.84 -14.40 -6.43
C ASP A 129 -6.33 -14.16 -6.37
N PRO A 130 -5.78 -13.63 -5.26
CA PRO A 130 -4.36 -13.33 -5.17
C PRO A 130 -3.48 -14.58 -5.19
N ALA A 131 -4.01 -15.74 -4.77
CA ALA A 131 -3.27 -16.99 -4.76
C ALA A 131 -3.23 -17.68 -6.14
N ALA A 132 -4.09 -17.25 -7.07
CA ALA A 132 -4.18 -17.82 -8.41
C ALA A 132 -3.16 -17.23 -9.41
N LEU A 133 -2.52 -16.09 -9.09
CA LEU A 133 -1.50 -15.50 -9.96
C LEU A 133 -0.24 -16.40 -10.00
N PRO A 134 0.57 -16.35 -11.06
CA PRO A 134 1.84 -17.09 -11.09
C PRO A 134 2.87 -16.48 -10.13
N ASN A 135 3.86 -17.31 -9.77
CA ASN A 135 5.14 -16.83 -9.27
C ASN A 135 6.06 -16.71 -10.49
#